data_AF-A0A1Z4IJ26-F1
#
_entry.id   AF-A0A1Z4IJ26-F1
#
_cell.length_a   1.000
_cell.length_b   1.000
_cell.length_c   1.000
_cell.angle_alpha   90.00
_cell.angle_beta   90.00
_cell.angle_gamma   90.00
#
_symmetry.space_group_name_H-M   'P 1'
#
loop_
_entity.id
_entity.type
_entity.pdbx_description
1 polymer ?
#
loop_
_entity_poly.entity_id
_entity_poly.type
_entity_poly.pdbx_seq_one_letter_code
_entity_poly.pdbx_strand_id
1 'polypeptide(L)'
;MTCVISALERNWFLSPPWGQQIPPVEVDLWERVYINTTSTFGYCCGVTWYQDFWLYSVICDHDTFHATKYQIIGTGRAESPSVDKPAFALGDRVILPCITHGTKQRLVLGVGLVNNSWCYALEMISPTLSQTLTTPNRFTSVNQQDLIRVLL
;
A
#
# COMPACT_ATOMS: atom_id res chain seq x y z
N MET A 1 -36.93 14.13 12.36
CA MET A 1 -36.06 13.00 11.94
C MET A 1 -35.09 13.54 10.90
N THR A 2 -33.92 13.97 11.37
CA THR A 2 -32.82 14.48 10.53
C THR A 2 -32.05 13.28 9.98
N CYS A 3 -31.93 13.23 8.66
CA CYS A 3 -31.38 12.11 7.92
C CYS A 3 -29.93 11.80 8.34
N VAL A 4 -29.66 10.53 8.65
CA VAL A 4 -28.36 9.93 9.02
C VAL A 4 -27.29 10.05 7.92
N ILE A 5 -27.65 10.60 6.75
CA ILE A 5 -26.76 10.88 5.61
C ILE A 5 -25.65 11.91 5.95
N SER A 6 -25.79 12.72 7.00
CA SER A 6 -24.91 13.89 7.24
C SER A 6 -23.70 13.68 8.18
N ALA A 7 -23.26 12.44 8.41
CA ALA A 7 -22.03 12.13 9.15
C ALA A 7 -21.06 11.19 8.40
N LEU A 8 -21.57 10.25 7.60
CA LEU A 8 -20.77 9.32 6.79
C LEU A 8 -20.20 9.97 5.52
N GLU A 9 -20.90 10.95 4.94
CA GLU A 9 -20.39 11.77 3.82
C GLU A 9 -19.35 12.81 4.26
N ARG A 10 -19.24 13.10 5.57
CA ARG A 10 -18.33 14.11 6.14
C ARG A 10 -16.88 13.65 6.31
N ASN A 11 -16.57 12.35 6.20
CA ASN A 11 -15.20 11.85 6.36
C ASN A 11 -14.41 11.91 5.04
N TRP A 12 -14.43 13.07 4.37
CA TRP A 12 -13.49 13.45 3.30
C TRP A 12 -12.10 13.76 3.85
N PHE A 13 -11.60 12.93 4.77
CA PHE A 13 -10.24 13.10 5.28
C PHE A 13 -9.29 12.48 4.27
N LEU A 14 -8.62 13.33 3.50
CA LEU A 14 -7.37 12.94 2.89
C LEU A 14 -6.34 12.93 4.02
N SER A 15 -5.69 11.80 4.28
CA SER A 15 -4.54 11.83 5.15
C SER A 15 -3.52 12.85 4.65
N PRO A 16 -2.73 13.45 5.56
CA PRO A 16 -1.54 14.17 5.14
C PRO A 16 -0.66 13.25 4.29
N PRO A 17 0.15 13.81 3.37
CA PRO A 17 1.16 13.02 2.67
C PRO A 17 2.05 12.25 3.66
N TRP A 18 2.68 11.19 3.16
CA TRP A 18 3.52 10.30 3.97
C TRP A 18 4.58 11.04 4.81
N GLY A 19 4.92 10.51 5.98
CA GLY A 19 6.15 10.90 6.69
C GLY A 19 6.00 11.58 8.06
N GLN A 20 4.79 11.89 8.55
CA GLN A 20 4.64 12.39 9.93
C GLN A 20 4.35 11.31 10.98
N GLN A 21 3.71 10.20 10.58
CA GLN A 21 3.31 9.13 11.51
C GLN A 21 3.74 7.73 11.06
N ILE A 22 4.05 7.57 9.77
CA ILE A 22 4.39 6.26 9.23
C ILE A 22 5.91 6.15 9.13
N PRO A 23 6.54 5.13 9.77
CA PRO A 23 7.98 4.91 9.68
C PRO A 23 8.44 4.72 8.23
N PRO A 24 9.72 4.97 7.94
CA PRO A 24 10.31 4.61 6.65
C PRO A 24 10.17 3.11 6.39
N VAL A 25 10.20 2.72 5.12
CA VAL A 25 10.31 1.31 4.74
C VAL A 25 11.69 0.78 5.14
N GLU A 26 11.75 -0.46 5.59
CA GLU A 26 12.98 -1.14 6.01
C GLU A 26 13.65 -1.87 4.84
N VAL A 27 12.87 -2.16 3.79
CA VAL A 27 13.28 -2.89 2.60
C VAL A 27 12.67 -2.20 1.38
N ASP A 28 13.49 -1.93 0.39
CA ASP A 28 13.06 -1.30 -0.85
C ASP A 28 12.37 -2.30 -1.79
N LEU A 29 11.53 -1.79 -2.70
CA LEU A 29 11.03 -2.60 -3.81
C LEU A 29 12.19 -3.13 -4.64
N TRP A 30 12.09 -4.41 -5.02
CA TRP A 30 13.11 -5.19 -5.72
C TRP A 30 14.37 -5.48 -4.94
N GLU A 31 14.45 -5.07 -3.68
CA GLU A 31 15.55 -5.48 -2.84
C GLU A 31 15.49 -6.99 -2.57
N ARG A 32 16.61 -7.67 -2.76
CA ARG A 32 16.80 -9.05 -2.33
C ARG A 32 16.75 -9.10 -0.82
N VAL A 33 15.96 -10.03 -0.29
CA VAL A 33 15.76 -10.22 1.14
C VAL A 33 16.10 -11.65 1.54
N TYR A 34 16.63 -11.80 2.75
CA TYR A 34 16.71 -13.08 3.43
C TYR A 34 15.46 -13.31 4.28
N ILE A 35 14.91 -14.52 4.24
CA ILE A 35 13.65 -14.89 4.88
C ILE A 35 13.95 -15.78 6.06
N ASN A 36 13.78 -15.27 7.28
CA ASN A 36 14.22 -15.95 8.49
C ASN A 36 13.46 -17.27 8.72
N THR A 37 12.17 -17.30 8.39
CA THR A 37 11.30 -18.46 8.66
C THR A 37 11.62 -19.67 7.79
N THR A 38 12.03 -19.46 6.56
CA THR A 38 12.33 -20.53 5.59
C THR A 38 13.82 -20.69 5.32
N SER A 39 14.67 -19.77 5.81
CA SER A 39 16.11 -19.74 5.54
C SER A 39 16.45 -19.68 4.04
N THR A 40 15.66 -18.91 3.28
CA THR A 40 15.82 -18.77 1.82
C THR A 40 15.93 -17.30 1.43
N PHE A 41 16.23 -17.04 0.16
CA PHE A 41 16.26 -15.70 -0.40
C PHE A 41 15.08 -15.49 -1.33
N GLY A 42 14.50 -14.29 -1.25
CA GLY A 42 13.52 -13.80 -2.20
C GLY A 42 13.83 -12.36 -2.58
N TYR A 43 12.88 -11.71 -3.25
CA TYR A 43 12.94 -10.29 -3.55
C TYR A 43 11.64 -9.61 -3.20
N CYS A 44 11.74 -8.44 -2.57
CA CYS A 44 10.61 -7.62 -2.20
C CYS A 44 9.87 -7.18 -3.48
N CYS A 45 8.64 -7.65 -3.66
CA CYS A 45 7.80 -7.29 -4.79
C CYS A 45 6.69 -6.32 -4.39
N GLY A 46 6.51 -6.06 -3.10
CA GLY A 46 5.51 -5.14 -2.61
C GLY A 46 5.71 -4.76 -1.16
N VAL A 47 5.16 -3.60 -0.81
CA VAL A 47 5.14 -3.07 0.55
C VAL A 47 3.80 -2.38 0.77
N THR A 48 3.15 -2.65 1.90
CA THR A 48 1.83 -2.10 2.25
C THR A 48 1.79 -1.74 3.72
N TRP A 49 1.29 -0.54 4.03
CA TRP A 49 1.03 -0.12 5.39
C TRP A 49 -0.31 -0.67 5.88
N TYR A 50 -0.28 -1.48 6.92
CA TYR A 50 -1.45 -2.15 7.47
C TYR A 50 -1.35 -2.24 8.99
N GLN A 51 -2.41 -1.85 9.71
CA GLN A 51 -2.51 -1.95 11.18
C GLN A 51 -1.25 -1.44 11.92
N ASP A 52 -0.74 -0.28 11.52
CA ASP A 52 0.42 0.37 12.12
C ASP A 52 1.77 -0.36 11.95
N PHE A 53 1.87 -1.24 10.95
CA PHE A 53 3.14 -1.85 10.54
C PHE A 53 3.26 -2.02 9.02
N TRP A 54 4.50 -2.27 8.59
CA TRP A 54 4.81 -2.64 7.21
C TRP A 54 4.62 -4.13 6.98
N LEU A 55 3.76 -4.46 6.03
CA LEU A 55 3.65 -5.78 5.44
C LEU A 55 4.36 -5.80 4.08
N TYR A 56 5.36 -6.65 3.96
CA TYR A 56 6.12 -6.85 2.74
C TYR A 56 5.57 -8.05 1.98
N SER A 57 5.40 -7.90 0.69
CA SER A 57 5.17 -9.00 -0.24
C SER A 57 6.51 -9.35 -0.87
N VAL A 58 6.86 -10.63 -0.85
CA VAL A 58 8.15 -11.09 -1.34
C VAL A 58 7.92 -12.31 -2.21
N ILE A 59 8.61 -12.36 -3.34
CA ILE A 59 8.58 -13.53 -4.22
C ILE A 59 9.77 -14.42 -3.90
N CYS A 60 9.49 -15.71 -3.69
CA CYS A 60 10.46 -16.79 -3.52
C CYS A 60 9.92 -18.02 -4.25
N ASP A 61 10.74 -18.67 -5.08
CA ASP A 61 10.38 -19.90 -5.80
C ASP A 61 9.02 -19.85 -6.54
N HIS A 62 8.72 -18.71 -7.18
CA HIS A 62 7.48 -18.42 -7.92
C HIS A 62 6.21 -18.21 -7.07
N ASP A 63 6.32 -18.32 -5.75
CA ASP A 63 5.24 -17.99 -4.83
C ASP A 63 5.45 -16.60 -4.22
N THR A 64 4.35 -15.93 -3.92
CA THR A 64 4.36 -14.67 -3.16
C THR A 64 3.97 -14.95 -1.72
N PHE A 65 4.83 -14.55 -0.79
CA PHE A 65 4.55 -14.64 0.64
C PHE A 65 4.54 -13.25 1.27
N HIS A 66 3.82 -13.13 2.38
CA HIS A 66 3.75 -11.90 3.16
C HIS A 66 4.61 -12.03 4.42
N ALA A 67 5.38 -10.99 4.71
CA ALA A 67 6.27 -10.96 5.86
C ALA A 67 6.31 -9.58 6.49
N THR A 68 6.55 -9.54 7.80
CA THR A 68 6.85 -8.33 8.54
C THR A 68 8.35 -8.09 8.58
N LYS A 69 8.77 -6.89 9.03
CA LYS A 69 10.20 -6.57 9.21
C LYS A 69 10.97 -7.50 10.15
N TYR A 70 10.28 -8.24 11.02
CA TYR A 70 10.92 -9.19 11.94
C TYR A 70 11.20 -10.55 11.28
N GLN A 71 10.60 -10.80 10.12
CA GLN A 71 10.69 -12.07 9.39
C GLN A 71 11.64 -12.00 8.19
N ILE A 72 12.04 -10.79 7.78
CA ILE A 72 12.93 -10.57 6.64
C ILE A 72 14.11 -9.69 7.03
N ILE A 73 15.19 -9.82 6.27
CA ILE A 73 16.37 -8.96 6.38
C ILE A 73 16.70 -8.45 4.97
N GLY A 74 16.67 -7.13 4.80
CA GLY A 74 17.14 -6.47 3.58
C GLY A 74 18.64 -6.70 3.38
N THR A 75 19.05 -6.99 2.14
CA THR A 75 20.46 -7.20 1.80
C THR A 75 21.12 -5.98 1.15
N GLY A 76 20.35 -4.92 0.85
CA GLY A 76 20.77 -3.75 0.09
C GLY A 76 21.06 -4.03 -1.39
N ARG A 77 20.82 -5.25 -1.88
CA ARG A 77 21.04 -5.62 -3.29
C ARG A 77 19.72 -5.57 -4.04
N ALA A 78 19.60 -4.65 -4.98
CA ALA A 78 18.44 -4.60 -5.86
C ALA A 78 18.54 -5.67 -6.95
N GLU A 79 17.46 -6.40 -7.16
CA GLU A 79 17.25 -7.20 -8.37
C GLU A 79 16.82 -6.29 -9.52
N SER A 80 17.17 -6.66 -10.76
CA SER A 80 16.81 -5.92 -11.97
C SER A 80 15.61 -6.61 -12.64
N PRO A 81 14.36 -6.27 -12.29
CA PRO A 81 13.20 -6.88 -12.93
C PRO A 81 13.12 -6.46 -14.41
N SER A 82 12.52 -7.31 -15.23
CA SER A 82 12.11 -6.97 -16.60
C SER A 82 10.83 -6.13 -16.67
N VAL A 83 10.26 -5.77 -15.52
CA VAL A 83 9.03 -5.00 -15.38
C VAL A 83 9.37 -3.52 -15.20
N ASP A 84 8.60 -2.65 -15.84
CA ASP A 84 8.72 -1.20 -15.66
C ASP A 84 8.54 -0.79 -14.20
N LYS A 85 9.13 0.35 -13.84
CA LYS A 85 8.97 0.93 -12.49
C LYS A 85 7.48 1.24 -12.21
N PRO A 86 7.04 1.15 -10.94
CA PRO A 86 5.68 1.52 -10.58
C PRO A 86 5.44 2.99 -10.94
N ALA A 87 4.28 3.28 -11.53
CA ALA A 87 3.90 4.64 -11.88
C ALA A 87 3.68 5.53 -10.65
N PHE A 88 3.25 4.96 -9.52
CA PHE A 88 2.97 5.71 -8.29
C PHE A 88 3.85 5.22 -7.15
N ALA A 89 4.22 6.12 -6.24
CA ALA A 89 5.00 5.81 -5.05
C ALA A 89 4.12 5.77 -3.80
N LEU A 90 4.63 5.16 -2.72
CA LEU A 90 4.04 5.28 -1.39
C LEU A 90 3.89 6.75 -1.03
N GLY A 91 2.71 7.14 -0.54
CA GLY A 91 2.43 8.53 -0.21
C GLY A 91 1.97 9.41 -1.37
N ASP A 92 1.96 8.91 -2.60
CA ASP A 92 1.40 9.66 -3.73
C ASP A 92 -0.09 9.90 -3.53
N ARG A 93 -0.56 11.04 -4.02
CA ARG A 93 -1.98 11.33 -4.19
C ARG A 93 -2.40 10.91 -5.59
N VAL A 94 -3.43 10.07 -5.65
CA VAL A 94 -4.00 9.58 -6.91
C VAL A 94 -5.51 9.79 -6.93
N ILE A 95 -6.10 9.89 -8.12
CA ILE A 95 -7.54 9.92 -8.30
C ILE A 95 -8.00 8.50 -8.61
N LEU A 96 -8.96 8.00 -7.84
CA LEU A 96 -9.68 6.75 -8.10
C LEU A 96 -11.06 7.10 -8.71
N PRO A 97 -11.26 6.98 -10.04
CA PRO A 97 -12.44 7.52 -10.72
C PRO A 97 -13.75 6.80 -10.41
N CYS A 98 -13.69 5.53 -10.01
CA CYS A 98 -14.85 4.66 -9.80
C CYS A 98 -15.71 5.04 -8.57
N ILE A 99 -15.24 5.99 -7.75
CA ILE A 99 -15.96 6.47 -6.57
C ILE A 99 -16.97 7.54 -7.00
N THR A 100 -18.25 7.25 -6.79
CA THR A 100 -19.38 8.08 -7.24
C THR A 100 -19.65 9.27 -6.31
N HIS A 101 -19.34 9.16 -5.01
CA HIS A 101 -19.61 10.18 -4.00
C HIS A 101 -18.37 10.51 -3.15
N GLY A 102 -18.17 11.79 -2.85
CA GLY A 102 -17.06 12.31 -2.05
C GLY A 102 -15.77 12.57 -2.83
N THR A 103 -14.69 12.91 -2.12
CA THR A 103 -13.39 13.14 -2.77
C THR A 103 -12.93 11.88 -3.49
N LYS A 104 -12.45 12.01 -4.73
CA LYS A 104 -11.86 10.91 -5.51
C LYS A 104 -10.36 10.75 -5.27
N GLN A 105 -9.73 11.73 -4.61
CA GLN A 105 -8.31 11.67 -4.29
C GLN A 105 -8.05 10.68 -3.16
N ARG A 106 -7.01 9.86 -3.27
CA ARG A 106 -6.64 8.81 -2.33
C ARG A 106 -5.14 8.83 -2.11
N LEU A 107 -4.70 8.49 -0.90
CA LEU A 107 -3.29 8.28 -0.60
C LEU A 107 -2.90 6.84 -0.95
N VAL A 108 -1.76 6.66 -1.61
CA VAL A 108 -1.16 5.33 -1.84
C VAL A 108 -0.55 4.83 -0.52
N LEU A 109 -1.14 3.78 0.05
CA LEU A 109 -0.69 3.10 1.27
C LEU A 109 0.17 1.86 1.00
N GLY A 110 0.14 1.36 -0.23
CA GLY A 110 0.91 0.20 -0.63
C GLY A 110 1.13 0.13 -2.13
N VAL A 111 2.24 -0.47 -2.52
CA VAL A 111 2.61 -0.79 -3.90
C VAL A 111 3.00 -2.26 -3.92
N GLY A 112 2.52 -3.03 -4.87
CA GLY A 112 2.90 -4.43 -5.01
C GLY A 112 2.74 -4.95 -6.43
N LEU A 113 3.61 -5.85 -6.82
CA LEU A 113 3.53 -6.55 -8.09
C LEU A 113 2.72 -7.84 -7.93
N VAL A 114 1.67 -7.97 -8.73
CA VAL A 114 0.83 -9.18 -8.81
C VAL A 114 0.72 -9.58 -10.27
N ASN A 115 1.13 -10.79 -10.62
CA ASN A 115 1.09 -11.29 -12.00
C ASN A 115 1.71 -10.32 -13.02
N ASN A 116 2.92 -9.81 -12.74
CA ASN A 116 3.63 -8.81 -13.55
C ASN A 116 2.88 -7.49 -13.77
N SER A 117 1.86 -7.20 -12.95
CA SER A 117 1.08 -5.97 -13.00
C SER A 117 1.17 -5.23 -11.66
N TRP A 118 1.38 -3.91 -11.72
CA TRP A 118 1.42 -3.09 -10.51
C TRP A 118 0.01 -2.87 -9.96
N CYS A 119 -0.15 -3.24 -8.69
CA CYS A 119 -1.32 -3.00 -7.88
C CYS A 119 -0.98 -2.04 -6.74
N TYR A 120 -1.98 -1.26 -6.32
CA TYR A 120 -1.83 -0.21 -5.33
C TYR A 120 -2.89 -0.36 -4.26
N ALA A 121 -2.47 -0.33 -2.99
CA ALA A 121 -3.39 -0.22 -1.87
C ALA A 121 -3.68 1.26 -1.63
N LEU A 122 -4.94 1.66 -1.73
CA LEU A 122 -5.39 3.03 -1.54
C LEU A 122 -6.13 3.22 -0.24
N GLU A 123 -5.83 4.31 0.46
CA GLU A 123 -6.54 4.76 1.65
C GLU A 123 -8.06 4.92 1.40
N MET A 124 -8.88 4.07 2.01
CA MET A 124 -10.34 4.24 2.04
C MET A 124 -10.83 4.88 3.33
N ILE A 125 -10.08 4.69 4.42
CA ILE A 125 -10.32 5.29 5.73
C ILE A 125 -8.97 5.79 6.23
N SER A 126 -8.95 7.01 6.79
CA SER A 126 -7.70 7.57 7.31
C SER A 126 -7.04 6.66 8.35
N PRO A 127 -5.74 6.31 8.20
CA PRO A 127 -4.99 5.60 9.23
C PRO A 127 -4.94 6.36 10.56
N THR A 128 -5.11 7.69 10.56
CA THR A 128 -5.10 8.52 11.79
C THR A 128 -6.34 8.33 12.67
N LEU A 129 -7.41 7.71 12.16
CA LEU A 129 -8.64 7.47 12.92
C LEU A 129 -8.47 6.24 13.80
N SER A 130 -8.94 6.28 15.06
CA SER A 130 -8.91 5.11 15.95
C SER A 130 -9.80 3.99 15.42
N GLN A 131 -9.30 2.75 15.38
CA GLN A 131 -10.08 1.62 14.87
C GLN A 131 -11.17 1.24 15.87
N THR A 132 -12.42 1.29 15.44
CA THR A 132 -13.48 0.51 16.10
C THR A 132 -13.41 -0.92 15.57
N LEU A 133 -13.61 -1.91 16.45
CA LEU A 133 -13.51 -3.36 16.21
C LEU A 133 -14.28 -3.91 14.99
N THR A 134 -15.08 -3.09 14.30
CA THR A 134 -16.02 -3.48 13.26
C THR A 134 -15.65 -3.00 11.84
N THR A 135 -14.51 -2.33 11.63
CA THR A 135 -14.10 -1.88 10.28
C THR A 135 -13.09 -2.85 9.65
N PRO A 136 -13.49 -3.60 8.59
CA PRO A 136 -12.76 -4.79 8.15
C PRO A 136 -11.53 -4.51 7.28
N ASN A 137 -11.43 -3.36 6.59
CA ASN A 137 -10.22 -2.98 5.84
C ASN A 137 -10.18 -1.46 5.60
N ARG A 138 -9.04 -0.83 5.88
CA ARG A 138 -8.83 0.62 5.67
C ARG A 138 -8.38 0.99 4.27
N PHE A 139 -8.12 -0.01 3.43
CA PHE A 139 -7.68 0.21 2.06
C PHE A 139 -8.42 -0.68 1.07
N THR A 140 -8.33 -0.31 -0.20
CA THR A 140 -8.74 -1.15 -1.33
C THR A 140 -7.54 -1.33 -2.27
N SER A 141 -7.43 -2.50 -2.89
CA SER A 141 -6.39 -2.78 -3.88
C SER A 141 -6.94 -2.55 -5.27
N VAL A 142 -6.23 -1.77 -6.08
CA VAL A 142 -6.61 -1.46 -7.47
C VAL A 142 -5.42 -1.62 -8.42
N ASN A 143 -5.70 -1.78 -9.71
CA ASN A 143 -4.63 -1.84 -10.71
C ASN A 143 -4.14 -0.45 -11.07
N GLN A 144 -2.91 -0.37 -11.56
CA GLN A 144 -2.32 0.88 -12.06
C GLN A 144 -3.22 1.63 -13.05
N GLN A 145 -3.89 0.89 -13.95
CA GLN A 145 -4.70 1.44 -15.03
C GLN A 145 -5.97 2.15 -14.54
N ASP A 146 -6.41 1.83 -13.32
CA ASP A 146 -7.60 2.43 -12.71
C ASP A 146 -7.29 3.76 -12.01
N LEU A 147 -6.01 4.16 -11.96
CA LEU A 147 -5.52 5.33 -11.25
C LEU A 147 -5.15 6.47 -12.19
N ILE A 148 -5.48 7.68 -11.79
CA ILE A 148 -5.07 8.91 -12.48
C ILE A 148 -4.15 9.71 -11.56
N ARG A 149 -3.03 10.19 -12.11
CA ARG A 149 -2.11 11.07 -11.38
C ARG A 149 -2.81 12.41 -11.08
N VAL A 150 -2.67 12.90 -9.85
CA VAL A 150 -3.06 14.28 -9.53
C VAL A 150 -2.03 15.20 -10.19
N LEU A 151 -2.48 16.04 -11.13
CA LEU A 151 -1.66 17.15 -11.64
C LEU A 151 -1.72 18.27 -10.60
N LEU A 152 -0.56 18.61 -10.02
CA LEU A 152 -0.40 19.76 -9.14
C LEU A 152 -0.15 21.02 -9.96
#